data_AF-A0A812K907-F1
#
_entry.id   AF-A0A812K907-F1
#
_cell.length_a   1.000
_cell.length_b   1.000
_cell.length_c   1.000
_cell.angle_alpha   90.00
_cell.angle_beta   90.00
_cell.angle_gamma   90.00
#
_symmetry.space_group_name_H-M   'P 1'
#
loop_
_entity.id
_entity.type
_entity.pdbx_description
1 polymer ?
#
loop_
_entity_poly.entity_id
_entity_poly.type
_entity_poly.pdbx_seq_one_letter_code
_entity_poly.pdbx_strand_id
1 'polypeptide(L)' 'EKRSMLVKCAETTLNSKLVADYKTFFAEMSVDAISLLGDDMSVSSVGIKKVTGGSVTDTLLVPGIGW' A
#
# COMPACT_ATOMS: atom_id res chain seq x y z
N GLU A 1 -0.90 -14.20 11.58
CA GLU A 1 0.47 -13.86 12.03
C GLU A 1 1.34 -13.19 10.94
N LYS A 2 1.54 -13.81 9.76
CA LYS A 2 2.34 -13.24 8.64
C LYS A 2 2.00 -11.77 8.30
N ARG A 3 0.71 -11.43 8.19
CA ARG A 3 0.23 -10.07 7.88
C ARG A 3 0.77 -9.01 8.85
N SER A 4 0.82 -9.31 10.15
CA SER A 4 1.26 -8.33 11.17
C SER A 4 2.77 -8.02 11.07
N MET A 5 3.59 -9.03 10.74
CA MET A 5 5.02 -8.82 10.50
C MET A 5 5.26 -7.99 9.23
N LEU A 6 4.50 -8.27 8.17
CA LEU A 6 4.56 -7.52 6.91
C LEU A 6 4.20 -6.05 7.12
N VAL A 7 3.14 -5.77 7.89
CA VAL A 7 2.75 -4.38 8.23
C VAL A 7 3.85 -3.67 9.00
N LYS A 8 4.43 -4.28 10.05
CA LYS A 8 5.56 -3.67 10.79
C LYS A 8 6.78 -3.40 9.92
N CYS A 9 7.11 -4.31 8.99
CA CYS A 9 8.19 -4.10 8.03
C CYS A 9 7.89 -2.94 7.07
N ALA A 10 6.66 -2.85 6.57
CA ALA A 10 6.21 -1.76 5.72
C ALA A 10 6.22 -0.42 6.48
N GLU A 11 5.74 -0.38 7.72
CA GLU A 11 5.77 0.82 8.57
C GLU A 11 7.20 1.32 8.81
N THR A 12 8.13 0.41 9.14
CA THR A 12 9.55 0.75 9.34
C THR A 12 10.15 1.32 8.05
N THR A 13 9.79 0.73 6.91
CA THR A 13 10.21 1.21 5.60
C THR A 13 9.65 2.61 5.32
N LEU A 14 8.38 2.87 5.63
CA LEU A 14 7.72 4.15 5.36
C LEU A 14 8.12 5.27 6.34
N ASN A 15 8.63 4.92 7.53
CA ASN A 15 9.00 5.87 8.58
C ASN A 15 10.12 6.85 8.17
N SER A 16 10.92 6.52 7.16
CA SER A 16 11.98 7.40 6.63
C SER A 16 11.56 8.18 5.37
N LYS A 17 10.26 8.24 5.05
CA LYS A 17 9.74 8.90 3.84
C LYS A 17 8.75 10.02 4.21
N LEU A 18 8.40 10.85 3.23
CA LEU A 18 7.41 11.94 3.34
C LEU A 18 6.04 11.49 3.85
N VAL A 19 5.73 10.19 3.74
CA VAL A 19 4.46 9.59 4.19
C VAL A 19 4.56 9.00 5.60
N ALA A 20 5.59 9.36 6.39
CA ALA A 20 5.80 8.84 7.74
C ALA A 20 4.60 9.08 8.67
N ASP A 21 3.93 10.23 8.55
CA ASP A 21 2.72 10.56 9.32
C ASP A 21 1.54 9.63 8.98
N TYR A 22 1.51 9.08 7.77
CA TYR A 22 0.48 8.16 7.27
C TYR A 22 1.01 6.74 7.07
N LYS A 23 2.12 6.39 7.73
CA LYS A 23 2.82 5.11 7.50
C LYS A 23 1.93 3.91 7.77
N THR A 24 1.09 3.94 8.80
CA THR A 24 0.21 2.83 9.16
C THR A 24 -0.85 2.62 8.08
N PHE A 25 -1.41 3.71 7.56
CA PHE A 25 -2.39 3.68 6.48
C PHE A 25 -1.81 3.09 5.18
N PHE A 26 -0.65 3.58 4.74
CA PHE A 26 0.02 3.05 3.56
C PHE A 26 0.60 1.64 3.75
N ALA A 27 1.02 1.29 4.97
CA ALA A 27 1.52 -0.05 5.30
C ALA A 27 0.41 -1.09 5.21
N GLU A 28 -0.75 -0.82 5.82
CA GLU A 28 -1.90 -1.72 5.72
C GLU A 28 -2.37 -1.88 4.27
N MET A 29 -2.44 -0.77 3.52
CA MET A 29 -2.82 -0.77 2.12
C MET A 29 -1.86 -1.58 1.24
N SER A 30 -0.55 -1.42 1.44
CA SER A 30 0.47 -2.14 0.66
C SER A 30 0.41 -3.65 0.93
N VAL A 31 0.20 -4.03 2.19
CA VAL A 31 0.08 -5.45 2.57
C VAL A 31 -1.21 -6.05 2.04
N ASP A 32 -2.30 -5.29 2.05
CA ASP A 32 -3.59 -5.73 1.50
C ASP A 32 -3.53 -5.91 -0.03
N ALA A 33 -2.87 -4.97 -0.73
CA ALA A 33 -2.62 -5.07 -2.17
C ALA A 33 -1.84 -6.35 -2.54
N ILE A 34 -0.75 -6.63 -1.83
CA ILE A 34 0.06 -7.85 -2.06
C ILE A 34 -0.73 -9.10 -1.68
N SER A 35 -1.55 -9.04 -0.62
CA SER A 35 -2.39 -10.18 -0.23
C SER A 35 -3.46 -10.51 -1.27
N LEU A 36 -3.92 -9.53 -2.04
CA LEU A 36 -4.87 -9.72 -3.15
C LEU A 36 -4.21 -10.32 -4.40
N LEU A 37 -2.93 -10.07 -4.64
CA LEU A 37 -2.18 -10.60 -5.78
C LEU A 37 -1.89 -12.12 -5.66
N GLY A 38 -1.91 -12.68 -4.46
CA GLY A 38 -1.74 -14.12 -4.25
C GLY A 38 -0.33 -14.62 -4.58
N ASP A 39 -0.24 -15.74 -5.32
CA ASP A 39 1.04 -16.40 -5.68
C ASP A 39 1.85 -15.60 -6.72
N ASP A 40 1.20 -14.82 -7.55
CA ASP A 40 1.84 -13.89 -8.49
C ASP A 40 2.23 -12.60 -7.76
N MET A 41 3.27 -12.67 -6.92
CA MET A 41 3.94 -11.54 -6.25
C MET A 41 4.68 -10.62 -7.24
N SER A 42 4.10 -10.36 -8.42
CA SER A 42 4.66 -9.48 -9.42
C SER A 42 4.37 -8.02 -9.06
N VAL A 43 5.42 -7.28 -8.73
CA VAL A 43 5.33 -5.82 -8.45
C VAL A 43 4.74 -5.05 -9.63
N SER A 44 4.92 -5.58 -10.85
CA SER A 44 4.35 -5.07 -12.10
C SER A 44 2.82 -5.07 -12.13
N SER A 45 2.17 -5.90 -11.31
CA SER A 45 0.71 -6.01 -11.21
C SER A 45 0.10 -5.02 -10.21
N VAL A 46 0.94 -4.27 -9.47
CA VAL A 46 0.51 -3.19 -8.58
C VAL A 46 0.76 -1.84 -9.26
N GLY A 47 -0.31 -1.20 -9.73
CA GLY A 47 -0.26 0.15 -10.29
C GLY A 47 -0.53 1.22 -9.24
N ILE A 48 0.24 2.32 -9.27
CA ILE A 48 -0.04 3.51 -8.45
C ILE A 48 -0.54 4.62 -9.36
N LYS A 49 -1.83 4.94 -9.26
CA LYS A 49 -2.44 6.07 -9.97
C LYS A 49 -2.46 7.30 -9.08
N LYS A 50 -1.69 8.32 -9.44
CA LYS A 50 -1.68 9.61 -8.74
C LYS A 50 -2.81 10.47 -9.30
N VAL A 51 -3.72 10.90 -8.43
CA VAL A 51 -4.79 11.84 -8.75
C VAL A 51 -4.50 13.14 -8.01
N THR A 52 -4.57 14.27 -8.73
CA THR A 52 -4.39 15.60 -8.13
C THR A 52 -5.71 16.11 -7.55
N GLY A 53 -5.70 16.51 -6.28
CA GLY A 53 -6.87 16.98 -5.54
C GLY A 53 -7.32 15.97 -4.48
N GLY A 54 -7.54 16.43 -3.24
CA GLY A 54 -7.88 15.60 -2.08
C GLY A 54 -6.79 15.53 -1.01
N SER A 55 -7.06 14.82 0.10
CA SER A 55 -6.06 14.50 1.12
C SER A 55 -5.41 13.15 0.82
N VAL A 56 -4.21 12.92 1.34
CA VAL A 56 -3.54 11.60 1.23
C VAL A 56 -4.33 10.48 1.90
N THR A 57 -5.22 10.83 2.84
CA THR A 57 -6.17 9.92 3.50
C THR A 57 -7.31 9.45 2.60
N ASP A 58 -7.56 10.12 1.47
CA ASP A 58 -8.55 9.71 0.46
C ASP A 58 -8.01 8.64 -0.49
N THR A 59 -6.76 8.18 -0.29
CA THR A 59 -6.19 7.11 -1.11
C THR A 59 -6.95 5.80 -0.85
N LEU A 60 -7.34 5.10 -1.91
CA LEU A 60 -8.10 3.86 -1.82
C LEU A 60 -7.37 2.74 -2.57
N LEU A 61 -7.44 1.52 -2.00
CA LEU A 61 -7.05 0.32 -2.71
C LEU A 61 -8.23 -0.15 -3.55
N VAL A 62 -8.08 -0.15 -4.87
CA VAL A 62 -9.12 -0.61 -5.80
C VAL A 62 -8.68 -1.96 -6.38
N PRO A 63 -9.32 -3.08 -6.02
CA PRO A 63 -9.03 -4.38 -6.62
C PRO A 63 -9.59 -4.44 -8.06
N GLY A 64 -8.71 -4.41 -9.05
CA GLY A 64 -9.07 -4.50 -10.47
C GLY A 64 -8.11 -3.75 -11.40
N ILE A 65 -8.47 -3.63 -12.68
CA ILE A 65 -7.74 -2.83 -13.66
C ILE A 65 -8.13 -1.36 -13.44
N GLY A 66 -7.24 -0.59 -12.81
CA GLY A 66 -7.38 0.86 -12.69
C GLY A 66 -7.12 1.52 -14.05
N TRP A 67 -8.18 1.85 -14.78
CA TRP A 67 -8.12 2.78 -15.91
C TRP A 67 -7.88 4.19 -15.38
#